data_AF-A0A2S9FLA3-F1
#
_entry.id   AF-A0A2S9FLA3-F1
#
_cell.length_a   1.000
_cell.length_b   1.000
_cell.length_c   1.000
_cell.angle_alpha   90.00
_cell.angle_beta   90.00
_cell.angle_gamma   90.00
#
_symmetry.space_group_name_H-M   'P 1'
#
loop_
_entity.id
_entity.type
_entity.pdbx_description
1 polymer ?
#
loop_
_entity_poly.entity_id
_entity_poly.type
_entity_poly.pdbx_seq_one_letter_code
_entity_poly.pdbx_strand_id
1 'polypeptide(L)' 'PGGSQHVAIYLGGGKMLESGGTADKVVVSSVRMAGLQPTVQRIIES' A
#
# COMPACT_ATOMS: atom_id res chain seq x y z
N PRO A 1 -10.65 8.26 6.63
CA PRO A 1 -11.02 6.94 7.24
C PRO A 1 -11.99 6.20 6.31
N GLY A 2 -11.62 5.03 5.80
CA GLY A 2 -12.41 4.29 4.80
C GLY A 2 -11.63 3.84 3.55
N GLY A 3 -10.29 3.84 3.58
CA GLY A 3 -9.46 3.35 2.46
C GLY A 3 -9.44 4.24 1.21
N SER A 4 -10.05 5.43 1.24
CA SER A 4 -10.17 6.33 0.08
C SER A 4 -8.95 7.22 -0.17
N GLN A 5 -8.02 7.32 0.79
CA GLN A 5 -6.89 8.23 0.69
C GLN A 5 -5.79 7.72 -0.26
N HIS A 6 -5.43 6.44 -0.15
CA HIS A 6 -4.33 5.83 -0.90
C HIS A 6 -4.44 4.31 -0.90
N VAL A 7 -3.94 3.66 -1.97
CA VAL A 7 -3.86 2.20 -2.11
C VAL A 7 -2.49 1.82 -2.67
N ALA A 8 -1.95 0.70 -2.20
CA ALA A 8 -0.68 0.13 -2.63
C ALA A 8 -0.77 -1.40 -2.69
N ILE A 9 0.14 -2.04 -3.43
CA ILE A 9 0.23 -3.50 -3.53
C ILE A 9 1.33 -4.00 -2.60
N TYR A 10 0.98 -4.92 -1.68
CA TYR A 10 1.96 -5.53 -0.81
C TYR A 10 2.82 -6.56 -1.58
N LEU A 11 4.13 -6.45 -1.45
CA LEU A 11 5.10 -7.28 -2.17
C LEU A 11 5.75 -8.37 -1.29
N GLY A 12 5.39 -8.44 -0.02
CA GLY A 12 6.15 -9.21 0.98
C GLY A 12 7.33 -8.41 1.56
N GLY A 13 7.99 -8.95 2.58
CA GLY A 13 9.20 -8.38 3.17
C GLY A 13 9.07 -6.94 3.69
N GLY A 14 7.86 -6.53 4.09
CA GLY A 14 7.61 -5.16 4.57
C GLY A 14 7.65 -4.08 3.48
N LYS A 15 7.56 -4.45 2.20
CA LYS A 15 7.58 -3.52 1.05
C LYS A 15 6.23 -3.46 0.33
N MET A 16 6.00 -2.33 -0.34
CA MET A 16 4.84 -2.11 -1.19
C MET A 16 5.21 -1.41 -2.50
N LEU A 17 4.44 -1.69 -3.55
CA LEU A 17 4.42 -0.94 -4.80
C LEU A 17 3.32 0.12 -4.71
N GLU A 18 3.68 1.38 -4.93
CA GLU A 18 2.75 2.51 -4.87
C GLU A 18 2.98 3.50 -6.02
N SER A 19 1.96 4.32 -6.29
CA SER A 19 2.03 5.49 -7.16
C SER A 19 1.47 6.70 -6.43
N GLY A 20 2.25 7.78 -6.38
CA GLY A 20 1.91 8.94 -5.57
C GLY A 20 2.09 8.70 -4.06
N GLY A 21 2.09 9.78 -3.27
CA GLY A 21 2.53 9.79 -1.86
C GLY A 21 3.64 10.82 -1.70
N THR A 22 4.86 10.38 -1.36
CA THR A 22 6.08 11.23 -1.34
C THR A 22 6.92 11.12 -2.62
N ALA A 23 6.57 10.21 -3.53
CA ALA A 23 7.28 10.00 -4.78
C ALA A 23 6.36 10.34 -5.96
N ASP A 24 6.81 11.25 -6.84
CA ASP A 24 6.10 11.68 -8.05
C ASP A 24 6.14 10.62 -9.19
N LYS A 25 6.40 9.35 -8.83
CA LYS A 25 6.56 8.22 -9.75
C LYS A 25 6.17 6.91 -9.07
N VAL A 26 5.97 5.87 -9.87
CA VAL A 26 5.81 4.50 -9.36
C VAL A 26 7.10 4.07 -8.69
N VAL A 27 7.01 3.59 -7.45
CA VAL A 27 8.18 3.25 -6.64
C VAL A 27 7.88 2.10 -5.69
N VAL A 28 8.95 1.40 -5.28
CA VAL A 28 8.91 0.45 -4.17
C VAL A 28 9.33 1.16 -2.89
N SER A 29 8.46 1.12 -1.89
CA SER A 29 8.67 1.77 -0.59
C SER A 29 8.51 0.79 0.56
N SER A 30 8.97 1.17 1.75
CA SER A 30 8.60 0.51 3.00
C SER A 30 7.12 0.76 3.32
N VAL A 31 6.42 -0.24 3.88
CA VAL A 31 5.03 -0.09 4.30
C VAL A 31 4.90 0.97 5.38
N ARG A 32 3.93 1.89 5.22
CA ARG A 32 3.60 2.92 6.22
C ARG A 32 2.40 2.48 7.06
N MET A 33 2.55 2.50 8.39
CA MET A 33 1.50 2.07 9.33
C MET A 33 0.53 3.20 9.71
N ALA A 34 0.96 4.46 9.58
CA ALA A 34 0.10 5.61 9.87
C ALA A 34 -1.06 5.68 8.87
N GLY A 35 -2.30 5.72 9.38
CA GLY A 35 -3.51 5.79 8.55
C GLY A 35 -3.86 4.50 7.80
N LEU A 36 -3.08 3.42 7.96
CA LEU A 36 -3.36 2.12 7.36
C LEU A 36 -4.69 1.58 7.91
N GLN A 37 -5.50 0.98 7.04
CA GLN A 37 -6.72 0.29 7.50
C GLN A 37 -6.36 -0.94 8.36
N PRO A 38 -7.24 -1.36 9.29
CA PRO A 38 -6.98 -2.53 10.13
C PRO A 38 -6.85 -3.85 9.34
N THR A 39 -7.33 -3.90 8.10
CA THR A 39 -7.30 -5.08 7.24
C THR A 39 -6.80 -4.74 5.84
N VAL A 40 -6.29 -5.75 5.15
CA VAL A 40 -5.94 -5.70 3.73
C VAL A 40 -7.02 -6.41 2.90
N GLN A 41 -7.08 -6.07 1.62
CA GLN A 41 -7.96 -6.77 0.66
C GLN A 41 -7.11 -7.73 -0.18
N ARG A 42 -7.53 -9.01 -0.22
CA ARG A 42 -6.98 -9.99 -1.15
C ARG A 42 -7.91 -10.10 -2.35
N ILE A 43 -7.38 -9.83 -3.54
CA ILE A 43 -8.16 -9.83 -4.78
C ILE A 43 -8.12 -11.19 -5.47
N ILE A 44 -7.02 -11.93 -5.32
CA ILE A 44 -6.78 -13.22 -5.98
C ILE A 44 -6.31 -14.22 -4.92
N GLU A 45 -6.97 -15.37 -4.84
CA GLU A 45 -6.54 -16.53 -4.04
C GLU A 45 -5.57 -17.41 -4.84
N SER A 46 -4.72 -18.16 -4.12
CA SER A 46 -3.72 -19.08 -4.68
C SER A 46 -4.23 -20.51 -4.84
#